data_AF-A0A832LEM5-F1
#
_entry.id   AF-A0A832LEM5-F1
#
_cell.length_a   1.000
_cell.length_b   1.000
_cell.length_c   1.000
_cell.angle_alpha   90.00
_cell.angle_beta   90.00
_cell.angle_gamma   90.00
#
_symmetry.space_group_name_H-M   'P 1'
#
loop_
_entity.id
_entity.type
_entity.pdbx_description
1 polymer ?
#
loop_
_entity_poly.entity_id
_entity_poly.type
_entity_poly.pdbx_seq_one_letter_code
_entity_poly.pdbx_strand_id
1 'polypeptide(L)'
;KYIIPGILVYGVIGMFFLGKAGQKDQGMGAAEYSETMKDVIMRAVKVYVFIAALVLLGEGFKPIILEYFIQIPSTVLYWVNMVSAILDNATLAAAEIGPALSELQIKSILMGLLVAGGMLIPGNIPNIISAGKLGITSKEWARLGVPLGLISMAIYFVIIFFLGI
;
A
#
# COMPACT_ATOMS: atom_id res chain seq x y z
N LYS A 1 -10.41 3.07 -11.72
CA LYS A 1 -11.59 3.95 -11.50
C LYS A 1 -11.75 4.36 -10.03
N TYR A 2 -11.49 3.46 -9.08
CA TYR A 2 -11.60 3.72 -7.62
C TYR A 2 -10.56 4.65 -7.01
N ILE A 3 -9.32 4.61 -7.52
CA ILE A 3 -8.17 5.23 -6.88
C ILE A 3 -8.27 6.77 -6.89
N ILE A 4 -8.66 7.37 -8.01
CA ILE A 4 -8.69 8.84 -8.16
C ILE A 4 -9.68 9.48 -7.16
N PRO A 5 -10.96 9.04 -7.06
CA PRO A 5 -11.86 9.52 -6.02
C PRO A 5 -11.31 9.30 -4.60
N GLY A 6 -10.70 8.14 -4.34
CA GLY A 6 -10.07 7.85 -3.06
C GLY A 6 -8.99 8.88 -2.68
N ILE A 7 -8.07 9.16 -3.60
CA ILE A 7 -7.01 10.16 -3.41
C ILE A 7 -7.62 11.52 -3.08
N LEU A 8 -8.68 11.93 -3.80
CA LEU A 8 -9.36 13.21 -3.53
C LEU A 8 -9.98 13.24 -2.13
N VAL A 9 -10.67 12.17 -1.72
CA VAL A 9 -11.27 12.07 -0.38
C VAL A 9 -10.20 12.14 0.70
N TYR A 10 -9.11 11.38 0.58
CA TYR A 10 -8.00 11.44 1.54
C TYR A 10 -7.31 12.81 1.54
N GLY A 11 -7.20 13.47 0.40
CA GLY A 11 -6.68 14.84 0.31
C GLY A 11 -7.56 15.85 1.04
N VAL A 12 -8.88 15.75 0.90
CA VAL A 12 -9.84 16.58 1.62
C VAL A 12 -9.80 16.31 3.13
N ILE A 13 -9.75 15.04 3.54
CA ILE A 13 -9.55 14.67 4.95
C ILE A 13 -8.24 15.30 5.47
N GLY A 14 -7.14 15.15 4.72
CA GLY A 14 -5.86 15.77 5.04
C GLY A 14 -5.96 17.28 5.24
N MET A 15 -6.69 17.99 4.37
CA MET A 15 -6.91 19.44 4.50
C MET A 15 -7.59 19.81 5.83
N PHE A 16 -8.63 19.09 6.24
CA PHE A 16 -9.35 19.38 7.48
C PHE A 16 -8.57 19.01 8.74
N PHE A 17 -7.77 17.95 8.70
CA PHE A 17 -6.98 17.47 9.84
C PHE A 17 -5.62 18.19 9.99
N LEU A 18 -4.96 18.57 8.89
CA LEU A 18 -3.67 19.28 8.92
C LEU A 18 -3.78 20.80 8.73
N GLY A 19 -4.89 21.33 8.25
CA GLY A 19 -5.07 22.78 8.02
C GLY A 19 -4.99 23.65 9.28
N LYS A 20 -4.89 23.04 10.46
CA LYS A 20 -4.70 23.71 11.76
C LYS A 20 -3.28 23.60 12.33
N ALA A 21 -2.38 22.85 11.70
CA ALA A 21 -0.97 22.83 12.09
C ALA A 21 -0.33 24.14 11.63
N GLY A 22 0.08 24.98 12.60
CA GLY A 22 0.63 26.30 12.31
C GLY A 22 1.88 26.22 11.42
N GLN A 23 2.07 27.23 10.57
CA GLN A 23 3.25 27.44 9.70
C GLN A 23 4.61 27.34 10.42
N LYS A 24 4.66 27.33 11.76
CA LYS A 24 5.88 27.23 12.56
C LYS A 24 6.59 25.87 12.53
N ASP A 25 5.93 24.80 12.08
CA ASP A 25 6.56 23.47 11.90
C ASP A 25 6.99 23.20 10.45
N GLN A 26 6.81 24.17 9.53
CA GLN A 26 7.31 24.06 8.16
C GLN A 26 8.81 24.37 8.12
N GLY A 27 9.60 23.39 8.51
CA GLY A 27 11.05 23.52 8.56
C GLY A 27 11.77 22.18 8.51
N MET A 28 11.30 21.22 7.72
CA MET A 28 12.25 20.24 7.20
C MET A 28 13.15 20.99 6.23
N GLY A 29 14.26 21.53 6.75
CA GLY A 29 15.35 22.03 5.93
C GLY A 29 15.60 20.99 4.85
N ALA A 30 15.42 21.39 3.60
CA ALA A 30 15.81 20.59 2.47
C ALA A 30 17.32 20.40 2.64
N ALA A 31 17.73 19.29 3.26
CA ALA A 31 19.11 18.87 3.22
C ALA A 31 19.45 18.84 1.73
N GLU A 32 20.39 19.68 1.31
CA GLU A 32 20.90 19.67 -0.05
C GLU A 32 21.44 18.27 -0.32
N TYR A 33 20.58 17.43 -0.88
CA TYR A 33 20.90 16.07 -1.22
C TYR A 33 21.59 16.15 -2.58
N SER A 34 22.88 16.45 -2.58
CA SER A 34 23.70 16.45 -3.79
C SER A 34 23.96 15.01 -4.20
N GLU A 35 23.08 14.44 -5.03
CA GLU A 35 23.30 13.11 -5.59
C GLU A 35 24.34 13.17 -6.70
N THR A 36 25.31 12.26 -6.66
CA THR A 36 26.22 12.07 -7.80
C THR A 36 25.61 11.13 -8.83
N MET A 37 26.08 11.20 -10.09
CA MET A 37 25.65 10.24 -11.12
C MET A 37 25.90 8.77 -10.74
N LYS A 38 26.94 8.51 -9.93
CA LYS A 38 27.20 7.17 -9.40
C LYS A 38 26.10 6.71 -8.45
N ASP A 39 25.58 7.59 -7.60
CA ASP A 39 24.49 7.27 -6.66
C ASP A 39 23.20 6.93 -7.39
N VAL A 40 22.90 7.66 -8.46
CA VAL A 40 21.73 7.41 -9.32
C VAL A 40 21.83 6.05 -10.00
N ILE A 41 22.98 5.74 -10.63
CA ILE A 41 23.21 4.46 -11.30
C ILE A 41 23.12 3.30 -10.29
N MET A 42 23.77 3.41 -9.14
CA MET A 42 23.74 2.36 -8.12
C MET A 42 22.33 2.13 -7.56
N ARG A 43 21.52 3.18 -7.44
CA ARG A 43 20.12 3.05 -7.06
C ARG A 43 19.30 2.35 -8.12
N ALA A 44 19.48 2.71 -9.39
CA ALA A 44 18.79 2.07 -10.50
C ALA A 44 19.08 0.56 -10.55
N VAL A 45 20.36 0.16 -10.35
CA VAL A 45 20.75 -1.25 -10.27
C VAL A 45 20.07 -1.95 -9.09
N LYS A 46 20.05 -1.33 -7.90
CA LYS A 46 19.38 -1.91 -6.72
C LYS A 46 17.88 -2.08 -6.94
N VAL A 47 17.22 -1.10 -7.53
CA VAL A 47 15.78 -1.16 -7.86
C VAL A 47 15.52 -2.26 -8.89
N TYR A 48 16.36 -2.37 -9.93
CA TYR A 48 16.24 -3.42 -10.93
C TYR A 48 16.37 -4.82 -10.31
N VAL A 49 17.41 -5.06 -9.50
CA VAL A 49 17.60 -6.36 -8.83
C VAL A 49 16.43 -6.67 -7.90
N PHE A 50 15.92 -5.67 -7.18
CA PHE A 50 14.73 -5.82 -6.34
C PHE A 50 13.49 -6.23 -7.16
N ILE A 51 13.20 -5.53 -8.26
CA ILE A 51 12.08 -5.86 -9.14
C ILE A 51 12.27 -7.26 -9.75
N ALA A 52 13.49 -7.60 -10.19
CA ALA A 52 13.79 -8.92 -10.73
C ALA A 52 13.55 -10.04 -9.70
N ALA A 53 13.93 -9.80 -8.43
CA ALA A 53 13.64 -10.72 -7.34
C ALA A 53 12.14 -10.87 -7.09
N LEU A 54 11.37 -9.78 -7.12
CA LEU A 54 9.91 -9.82 -6.99
C LEU A 54 9.24 -10.57 -8.14
N VAL A 55 9.71 -10.39 -9.37
CA VAL A 55 9.21 -11.14 -10.53
C VAL A 55 9.50 -12.63 -10.35
N LEU A 56 10.72 -12.99 -9.96
CA LEU A 56 11.09 -14.38 -9.70
C LEU A 56 10.28 -14.98 -8.54
N LEU A 57 10.00 -14.20 -7.51
CA LEU A 57 9.14 -14.58 -6.41
C LEU A 57 7.74 -14.90 -6.94
N GLY A 58 7.10 -13.99 -7.68
CA GLY A 58 5.77 -14.21 -8.24
C GLY A 58 5.70 -15.44 -9.15
N GLU A 59 6.74 -15.67 -9.96
CA GLU A 59 6.89 -16.90 -10.75
C GLU A 59 6.96 -18.14 -9.86
N GLY A 60 7.73 -18.10 -8.77
CA GLY A 60 7.84 -19.19 -7.79
C GLY A 60 6.53 -19.50 -7.04
N PHE A 61 5.65 -18.50 -6.89
CA PHE A 61 4.35 -18.66 -6.23
C PHE A 61 3.23 -19.16 -7.17
N LYS A 62 3.46 -19.25 -8.50
CA LYS A 62 2.46 -19.76 -9.46
C LYS A 62 1.77 -21.07 -9.02
N PRO A 63 2.46 -22.11 -8.51
CA PRO A 63 1.79 -23.32 -8.07
C PRO A 63 0.78 -23.06 -6.93
N ILE A 64 1.12 -22.17 -5.99
CA ILE A 64 0.23 -21.79 -4.88
C ILE A 64 -0.95 -20.96 -5.39
N ILE A 65 -0.71 -20.04 -6.33
CA ILE A 65 -1.77 -19.22 -6.92
C ILE A 65 -2.81 -20.10 -7.62
N LEU A 66 -2.34 -21.01 -8.49
CA LEU A 66 -3.20 -21.87 -9.29
C LEU A 66 -3.99 -22.87 -8.42
N GLU A 67 -3.34 -23.45 -7.41
CA GLU A 67 -3.97 -24.44 -6.54
C GLU A 67 -4.94 -23.80 -5.55
N TYR A 68 -4.56 -22.68 -4.92
CA TYR A 68 -5.32 -22.10 -3.80
C TYR A 68 -6.03 -20.80 -4.18
N PHE A 69 -5.31 -19.78 -4.65
CA PHE A 69 -5.87 -18.42 -4.77
C PHE A 69 -7.01 -18.30 -5.77
N ILE A 70 -6.97 -19.04 -6.89
CA ILE A 70 -8.05 -19.03 -7.87
C ILE A 70 -9.38 -19.48 -7.25
N GLN A 71 -9.32 -20.44 -6.32
CA GLN A 71 -10.50 -21.00 -5.67
C GLN A 71 -11.06 -20.09 -4.56
N ILE A 72 -10.26 -19.13 -4.09
CA ILE A 72 -10.68 -18.22 -3.02
C ILE A 72 -11.62 -17.14 -3.59
N PRO A 73 -12.82 -16.96 -3.00
CA PRO A 73 -13.73 -15.90 -3.39
C PRO A 73 -13.09 -14.51 -3.27
N SER A 74 -13.40 -13.62 -4.21
CA SER A 74 -12.89 -12.24 -4.22
C SER A 74 -13.15 -11.48 -2.92
N THR A 75 -14.28 -11.75 -2.26
CA THR A 75 -14.65 -11.15 -0.96
C THR A 75 -13.67 -11.54 0.14
N VAL A 76 -13.20 -12.78 0.14
CA VAL A 76 -12.22 -13.27 1.13
C VAL A 76 -10.85 -12.69 0.83
N LEU A 77 -10.42 -12.71 -0.44
CA LEU A 77 -9.14 -12.11 -0.86
C LEU A 77 -9.04 -10.63 -0.49
N TYR A 78 -10.15 -9.89 -0.56
CA TYR A 78 -10.22 -8.49 -0.16
C TYR A 78 -9.83 -8.29 1.31
N TRP A 79 -10.42 -9.07 2.22
CA TRP A 79 -10.22 -8.90 3.67
C TRP A 79 -8.95 -9.58 4.19
N VAL A 80 -8.58 -10.75 3.65
CA VAL A 80 -7.33 -11.44 4.01
C VAL A 80 -6.12 -10.53 3.73
N ASN A 81 -6.20 -9.70 2.69
CA ASN A 81 -5.17 -8.74 2.37
C ASN A 81 -4.95 -7.63 3.43
N MET A 82 -5.75 -7.58 4.51
CA MET A 82 -5.39 -6.81 5.71
C MET A 82 -4.04 -7.22 6.31
N VAL A 83 -3.57 -8.45 6.06
CA VAL A 83 -2.25 -8.92 6.47
C VAL A 83 -1.12 -8.04 5.87
N SER A 84 -1.37 -7.35 4.75
CA SER A 84 -0.44 -6.39 4.17
C SER A 84 -0.22 -5.13 5.01
N ALA A 85 -0.99 -4.94 6.08
CA ALA A 85 -0.70 -3.92 7.08
C ALA A 85 0.56 -4.26 7.88
N ILE A 86 1.01 -5.51 7.91
CA ILE A 86 2.19 -5.93 8.68
C ILE A 86 3.28 -6.46 7.75
N LEU A 87 2.89 -7.19 6.70
CA LEU A 87 3.80 -7.72 5.68
C LEU A 87 4.06 -6.72 4.56
N ASP A 88 5.18 -6.89 3.85
CA ASP A 88 5.53 -6.03 2.72
C ASP A 88 4.53 -6.15 1.56
N ASN A 89 3.91 -5.03 1.24
CA ASN A 89 2.81 -4.96 0.29
C ASN A 89 3.24 -5.30 -1.15
N ALA A 90 4.43 -4.87 -1.57
CA ALA A 90 4.97 -5.19 -2.89
C ALA A 90 5.26 -6.70 -3.04
N THR A 91 5.73 -7.33 -1.95
CA THR A 91 5.96 -8.76 -1.88
C THR A 91 4.65 -9.55 -1.96
N LEU A 92 3.61 -9.15 -1.21
CA LEU A 92 2.29 -9.78 -1.30
C LEU A 92 1.66 -9.60 -2.68
N ALA A 93 1.73 -8.41 -3.26
CA ALA A 93 1.26 -8.18 -4.63
C ALA A 93 1.94 -9.11 -5.63
N ALA A 94 3.26 -9.29 -5.51
CA ALA A 94 4.01 -10.21 -6.37
C ALA A 94 3.61 -11.68 -6.17
N ALA A 95 3.32 -12.09 -4.93
CA ALA A 95 2.95 -13.46 -4.60
C ALA A 95 1.49 -13.81 -4.92
N GLU A 96 0.57 -12.85 -4.86
CA GLU A 96 -0.86 -13.10 -4.98
C GLU A 96 -1.43 -12.77 -6.36
N ILE A 97 -0.87 -11.78 -7.08
CA ILE A 97 -1.42 -11.32 -8.36
C ILE A 97 -0.84 -12.14 -9.51
N GLY A 98 -1.70 -12.89 -10.20
CA GLY A 98 -1.35 -13.66 -11.39
C GLY A 98 -2.37 -13.52 -12.52
N PRO A 99 -2.00 -13.85 -13.76
CA PRO A 99 -2.87 -13.70 -14.94
C PRO A 99 -4.06 -14.68 -14.95
N ALA A 100 -4.02 -15.71 -14.12
CA ALA A 100 -5.10 -16.69 -14.00
C ALA A 100 -6.26 -16.24 -13.09
N LEU A 101 -6.11 -15.10 -12.40
CA LEU A 101 -7.16 -14.53 -11.56
C LEU A 101 -8.20 -13.78 -12.39
N SER A 102 -9.45 -13.84 -11.95
CA SER A 102 -10.51 -13.01 -12.52
C SER A 102 -10.27 -11.52 -12.24
N GLU A 103 -10.84 -10.67 -13.09
CA GLU A 103 -10.74 -9.21 -12.92
C GLU A 103 -11.23 -8.75 -11.53
N LEU A 104 -12.29 -9.39 -11.00
CA LEU A 104 -12.82 -9.09 -9.67
C LEU A 104 -11.85 -9.49 -8.55
N GLN A 105 -11.16 -10.64 -8.67
CA GLN A 105 -10.12 -11.05 -7.71
C GLN A 105 -8.94 -10.07 -7.74
N ILE A 106 -8.45 -9.69 -8.93
CA ILE A 106 -7.35 -8.72 -9.06
C ILE A 106 -7.73 -7.38 -8.45
N LYS A 107 -8.92 -6.85 -8.77
CA LYS A 107 -9.42 -5.60 -8.17
C LYS A 107 -9.52 -5.70 -6.65
N SER A 108 -9.99 -6.83 -6.14
CA SER A 108 -10.17 -7.05 -4.71
C SER A 108 -8.83 -7.09 -3.96
N ILE A 109 -7.86 -7.84 -4.50
CA ILE A 109 -6.49 -7.89 -3.96
C ILE A 109 -5.88 -6.48 -3.99
N LEU A 110 -5.88 -5.81 -5.15
CA LEU A 110 -5.29 -4.48 -5.30
C LEU A 110 -5.89 -3.46 -4.33
N MET A 111 -7.22 -3.42 -4.20
CA MET A 111 -7.87 -2.46 -3.31
C MET A 111 -7.66 -2.82 -1.83
N GLY A 112 -7.64 -4.09 -1.47
CA GLY A 112 -7.29 -4.54 -0.11
C GLY A 112 -5.87 -4.13 0.25
N LEU A 113 -4.91 -4.50 -0.59
CA LEU A 113 -3.49 -4.16 -0.45
C LEU A 113 -3.25 -2.65 -0.35
N LEU A 114 -3.85 -1.85 -1.23
CA LEU A 114 -3.67 -0.39 -1.25
C LEU A 114 -4.16 0.28 0.05
N VAL A 115 -5.31 -0.14 0.57
CA VAL A 115 -5.90 0.47 1.77
C VAL A 115 -5.26 -0.09 3.04
N ALA A 116 -5.11 -1.40 3.15
CA ALA A 116 -4.52 -2.06 4.31
C ALA A 116 -3.06 -1.70 4.52
N GLY A 117 -2.28 -1.58 3.44
CA GLY A 117 -0.88 -1.16 3.50
C GLY A 117 -0.67 0.26 4.03
N GLY A 118 -1.72 1.06 4.21
CA GLY A 118 -1.64 2.37 4.88
C GLY A 118 -1.87 2.33 6.39
N MET A 119 -2.36 1.21 6.94
CA MET A 119 -2.86 1.16 8.32
C MET A 119 -1.76 1.21 9.38
N LEU A 120 -0.60 0.62 9.09
CA LEU A 120 0.54 0.56 10.00
C LEU A 120 1.83 0.99 9.29
N ILE A 121 2.87 1.23 10.09
CA ILE A 121 4.22 1.57 9.61
C ILE A 121 4.93 0.38 8.94
N PRO A 122 5.04 -0.81 9.58
CA PRO A 122 5.67 -1.96 8.94
C PRO A 122 4.90 -2.40 7.70
N GLY A 123 5.59 -2.97 6.72
CA GLY A 123 4.98 -3.49 5.49
C GLY A 123 4.87 -2.49 4.33
N ASN A 124 5.23 -1.21 4.54
CA ASN A 124 5.20 -0.20 3.49
C ASN A 124 6.38 0.78 3.60
N ILE A 125 7.30 0.74 2.62
CA ILE A 125 8.53 1.55 2.61
C ILE A 125 8.25 3.06 2.80
N PRO A 126 7.33 3.70 2.03
CA PRO A 126 6.88 5.06 2.28
C PRO A 126 6.47 5.37 3.72
N ASN A 127 5.77 4.46 4.41
CA ASN A 127 5.35 4.67 5.80
C ASN A 127 6.56 4.63 6.74
N ILE A 128 7.48 3.68 6.53
CA ILE A 128 8.73 3.56 7.30
C ILE A 128 9.57 4.84 7.19
N ILE A 129 9.74 5.37 5.97
CA ILE A 129 10.52 6.60 5.74
C ILE A 129 9.81 7.81 6.36
N SER A 130 8.50 7.94 6.17
CA SER A 130 7.72 9.06 6.72
C SER A 130 7.74 9.08 8.24
N ALA A 131 7.49 7.94 8.88
CA ALA A 131 7.52 7.83 10.33
C ALA A 131 8.92 8.09 10.91
N GLY A 132 9.97 7.57 10.25
CA GLY A 132 11.36 7.82 10.64
C GLY A 132 11.77 9.30 10.53
N LYS A 133 11.30 10.00 9.50
CA LYS A 133 11.58 11.44 9.32
C LYS A 133 10.76 12.34 10.25
N LEU A 134 9.52 11.97 10.54
CA LEU A 134 8.60 12.75 11.37
C LEU A 134 8.65 12.38 12.86
N GLY A 135 9.42 11.35 13.22
CA GLY A 135 9.52 10.87 14.61
C GLY A 135 8.22 10.27 15.16
N ILE A 136 7.33 9.77 14.29
CA ILE A 136 6.02 9.24 14.67
C ILE A 136 6.20 7.79 15.15
N THR A 137 5.67 7.48 16.33
CA THR A 137 5.71 6.10 16.86
C THR A 137 4.67 5.21 16.18
N SER A 138 4.92 3.89 16.15
CA SER A 138 3.96 2.91 15.60
C SER A 138 2.58 2.98 16.26
N LYS A 139 2.53 3.32 17.55
CA LYS A 139 1.26 3.46 18.28
C LYS A 139 0.48 4.69 17.84
N GLU A 140 1.15 5.82 17.60
CA GLU A 140 0.51 7.05 17.12
C GLU A 140 -0.02 6.88 15.70
N TRP A 141 0.78 6.28 14.82
CA TRP A 141 0.35 5.97 13.47
C TRP A 141 -0.87 5.04 13.48
N ALA A 142 -0.79 3.92 14.22
CA ALA A 142 -1.86 2.92 14.26
C ALA A 142 -3.19 3.49 14.80
N ARG A 143 -3.15 4.43 15.74
CA ARG A 143 -4.37 5.08 16.28
C ARG A 143 -5.18 5.83 15.21
N LEU A 144 -4.53 6.32 14.16
CA LEU A 144 -5.21 6.98 13.04
C LEU A 144 -5.35 6.06 11.84
N GLY A 145 -4.26 5.39 11.46
CA GLY A 145 -4.17 4.55 10.27
C GLY A 145 -5.10 3.33 10.32
N VAL A 146 -5.18 2.62 11.45
CA VAL A 146 -6.02 1.42 11.55
C VAL A 146 -7.52 1.76 11.45
N PRO A 147 -8.08 2.69 12.24
CA PRO A 147 -9.50 3.03 12.12
C PRO A 147 -9.84 3.60 10.73
N LEU A 148 -9.01 4.49 10.20
CA LEU A 148 -9.23 5.09 8.89
C LEU A 148 -9.21 4.02 7.78
N GLY A 149 -8.20 3.14 7.81
CA GLY A 149 -8.08 2.06 6.84
C GLY A 149 -9.24 1.08 6.90
N LEU A 150 -9.69 0.67 8.11
CA LEU A 150 -10.82 -0.24 8.26
C LEU A 150 -12.14 0.38 7.73
N ILE A 151 -12.39 1.66 8.03
CA ILE A 151 -13.55 2.39 7.50
C ILE A 151 -13.48 2.44 5.98
N SER A 152 -12.33 2.80 5.41
CA SER A 152 -12.14 2.85 3.97
C SER A 152 -12.27 1.47 3.32
N MET A 153 -11.78 0.41 3.97
CA MET A 153 -11.97 -0.95 3.49
C MET A 153 -13.44 -1.35 3.46
N ALA A 154 -14.20 -1.04 4.51
CA ALA A 154 -15.63 -1.30 4.54
C ALA A 154 -16.38 -0.54 3.42
N ILE A 155 -16.03 0.73 3.18
CA ILE A 155 -16.62 1.53 2.09
C ILE A 155 -16.31 0.92 0.73
N TYR A 156 -15.04 0.59 0.46
CA TYR A 156 -14.66 -0.03 -0.82
C TYR A 156 -15.24 -1.42 -0.99
N PHE A 157 -15.40 -2.20 0.08
CA PHE A 157 -16.10 -3.48 0.05
C PHE A 157 -17.53 -3.30 -0.45
N VAL A 158 -18.27 -2.32 0.08
CA VAL A 158 -19.63 -2.00 -0.39
C VAL A 158 -19.63 -1.58 -1.85
N ILE A 159 -18.71 -0.71 -2.25
CA ILE A 159 -18.61 -0.22 -3.64
C ILE A 159 -18.36 -1.39 -4.62
N ILE A 160 -17.37 -2.24 -4.31
CA ILE A 160 -16.92 -3.30 -5.22
C ILE A 160 -17.96 -4.43 -5.31
N PHE A 161 -18.53 -4.86 -4.18
CA PHE A 161 -19.36 -6.08 -4.15
C PHE A 161 -20.86 -5.84 -4.20
N PHE A 162 -21.36 -4.66 -3.80
CA PHE A 162 -22.79 -4.36 -3.79
C PHE A 162 -23.20 -3.36 -4.87
N LEU A 163 -22.35 -2.36 -5.15
CA LEU A 163 -22.64 -1.38 -6.19
C LEU A 163 -22.12 -1.86 -7.56
N GLY A 164 -21.07 -2.68 -7.60
CA GLY A 164 -20.49 -3.23 -8.85
C GLY A 164 -19.95 -2.15 -9.80
N ILE A 165 -19.80 -0.93 -9.30
CA ILE A 165 -19.17 0.21 -9.97
C ILE A 165 -17.67 0.09 -9.83
#